data_AF-A0A165WFI6-F1
#
_entry.id   AF-A0A165WFI6-F1
#
_cell.length_a   1.000
_cell.length_b   1.000
_cell.length_c   1.000
_cell.angle_alpha   90.00
_cell.angle_beta   90.00
_cell.angle_gamma   90.00
#
_symmetry.space_group_name_H-M   'P 1'
#
loop_
_entity.id
_entity.type
_entity.pdbx_description
1 polymer ?
#
loop_
_entity_poly.entity_id
_entity_poly.type
_entity_poly.pdbx_seq_one_letter_code
_entity_poly.pdbx_strand_id
1 'polypeptide(L)'
;SRHPNKTVARVANDNSTSNLNSHVKKCEPTATAESRRMEGFAAGSSYRRERMRWMVVQWVAKKNRPLAIIEDEELEDIFRMLYASVHIPCRQTISIDLKNLYDMTRNHIKIILGDYVGVIHIGTDGWTARNLLPFLAIIASRVVDGQIESFLLDFVR
;
A
#
# COMPACT_ATOMS: atom_id res chain seq x y z
N SER A 1 28.19 47.85 2.63
CA SER A 1 26.89 48.34 2.09
C SER A 1 27.06 48.61 0.61
N ARG A 2 26.26 47.97 -0.25
CA ARG A 2 25.64 48.55 -1.46
C ARG A 2 25.03 47.43 -2.29
N HIS A 3 23.84 46.99 -1.88
CA HIS A 3 22.88 46.42 -2.81
C HIS A 3 22.45 47.56 -3.74
N PRO A 4 22.79 47.54 -5.06
CA PRO A 4 22.27 48.56 -5.95
C PRO A 4 20.77 48.26 -6.14
N ASN A 5 19.91 49.14 -5.63
CA ASN A 5 18.48 49.07 -5.85
C ASN A 5 18.23 49.32 -7.34
N LYS A 6 17.97 48.26 -8.12
CA LYS A 6 17.66 48.37 -9.54
C LYS A 6 16.18 48.70 -9.70
N THR A 7 15.86 49.98 -9.83
CA THR A 7 14.52 50.43 -10.19
C THR A 7 14.30 50.16 -11.68
N VAL A 8 13.38 49.26 -12.00
CA VAL A 8 12.98 48.94 -13.39
C VAL A 8 11.67 49.67 -13.68
N ALA A 9 11.73 50.72 -14.50
CA ALA A 9 10.53 51.36 -15.03
C ALA A 9 9.93 50.48 -16.13
N ARG A 10 8.72 49.96 -15.90
CA ARG A 10 7.96 49.19 -16.91
C ARG A 10 6.96 50.11 -17.60
N VAL A 11 6.91 50.06 -18.92
CA VAL A 11 5.86 50.69 -19.72
C VAL A 11 4.62 49.77 -19.68
N ALA A 12 3.43 50.34 -19.48
CA ALA A 12 2.21 49.61 -19.14
C ALA A 12 1.73 48.56 -20.18
N ASN A 13 2.29 48.55 -21.39
CA ASN A 13 1.94 47.63 -22.48
C ASN A 13 3.04 46.60 -22.82
N ASP A 14 4.07 46.46 -21.99
CA ASP A 14 5.11 45.45 -22.23
C ASP A 14 4.70 44.06 -21.72
N ASN A 15 4.18 43.22 -22.63
CA ASN A 15 3.88 41.80 -22.40
C ASN A 15 5.08 40.87 -22.69
N SER A 16 6.30 41.41 -22.89
CA SER A 16 7.48 40.61 -23.21
C SER A 16 7.99 39.83 -21.99
N THR A 17 8.08 38.51 -22.12
CA THR A 17 8.66 37.63 -21.10
C THR A 17 10.18 37.44 -21.26
N SER A 18 10.81 38.13 -22.22
CA SER A 18 12.24 37.98 -22.56
C SER A 18 13.17 38.25 -21.37
N ASN A 19 12.82 39.23 -20.53
CA ASN A 19 13.57 39.56 -19.31
C ASN A 19 13.45 38.47 -18.25
N LEU A 20 12.29 37.82 -18.13
CA LEU A 20 12.07 36.70 -17.20
C LEU A 20 12.88 35.48 -17.64
N ASN A 21 12.84 35.13 -18.94
CA ASN A 21 13.65 34.05 -19.50
C ASN A 21 15.16 34.30 -19.34
N SER A 22 15.61 35.54 -19.52
CA SER A 22 17.01 35.93 -19.31
C SER A 22 17.41 35.86 -17.84
N HIS A 23 16.49 36.15 -16.91
CA HIS A 23 16.71 35.99 -15.48
C HIS A 23 16.81 34.52 -15.09
N VAL A 24 15.88 33.66 -15.53
CA VAL A 24 15.90 32.22 -15.27
C VAL A 24 17.21 31.58 -15.71
N LYS A 25 17.72 31.93 -16.91
CA LYS A 25 19.01 31.42 -17.43
C LYS A 25 20.24 31.87 -16.62
N LYS A 26 20.13 32.98 -15.87
CA LYS A 26 21.23 33.55 -15.06
C LYS A 26 21.07 33.28 -13.57
N CYS A 27 19.96 32.66 -13.16
CA CYS A 27 19.67 32.38 -11.78
C CYS A 27 20.39 31.09 -11.38
N GLU A 28 21.37 31.19 -10.49
CA GLU A 28 21.97 30.02 -9.87
C GLU A 28 21.11 29.64 -8.65
N PRO A 29 20.47 28.46 -8.66
CA PRO A 29 19.62 28.06 -7.55
C PRO A 29 20.48 27.76 -6.32
N THR A 30 20.39 28.61 -5.30
CA THR A 30 20.93 28.30 -3.97
C THR A 30 20.12 27.16 -3.35
N ALA A 31 20.80 26.05 -3.05
CA ALA A 31 20.22 24.87 -2.39
C ALA A 31 19.86 25.16 -0.92
N THR A 32 18.73 25.84 -0.73
CA THR A 32 18.15 26.15 0.57
C THR A 32 17.44 24.92 1.15
N ALA A 33 17.10 24.95 2.45
CA ALA A 33 16.29 23.90 3.05
C ALA A 33 14.89 23.84 2.40
N GLU A 34 14.36 24.98 1.97
CA GLU A 34 13.11 25.07 1.22
C GLU A 34 13.21 24.46 -0.18
N SER A 35 14.31 24.67 -0.92
CA SER A 35 14.47 24.09 -2.27
C SER A 35 14.58 22.57 -2.24
N ARG A 36 15.26 21.99 -1.23
CA ARG A 36 15.28 20.54 -0.99
C ARG A 36 13.91 19.97 -0.61
N ARG A 37 13.11 20.73 0.16
CA ARG A 37 11.72 20.35 0.47
C ARG A 37 10.84 20.38 -0.79
N MET A 38 11.02 21.38 -1.65
CA MET A 38 10.33 21.46 -2.94
C MET A 38 10.75 20.34 -3.90
N GLU A 39 12.02 19.91 -3.93
CA GLU A 39 12.44 18.72 -4.69
C GLU A 39 11.73 17.45 -4.21
N GLY A 40 11.53 17.31 -2.89
CA GLY A 40 10.72 16.21 -2.32
C GLY A 40 9.25 16.22 -2.74
N PHE A 41 8.68 17.42 -2.99
CA PHE A 41 7.34 17.58 -3.56
C PHE A 41 7.33 17.44 -5.10
N ALA A 42 8.40 17.87 -5.77
CA ALA A 42 8.56 17.84 -7.22
C ALA A 42 8.85 16.43 -7.75
N ALA A 43 9.32 15.51 -6.91
CA ALA A 43 9.48 14.09 -7.22
C ALA A 43 8.15 13.39 -7.59
N GLY A 44 7.00 14.04 -7.38
CA GLY A 44 5.68 13.46 -7.63
C GLY A 44 5.25 12.47 -6.54
N SER A 45 4.12 11.80 -6.76
CA SER A 45 3.61 10.80 -5.81
C SER A 45 4.60 9.62 -5.71
N SER A 46 4.85 9.13 -4.49
CA SER A 46 5.60 7.87 -4.27
C SER A 46 4.81 6.62 -4.70
N TYR A 47 3.82 6.83 -5.57
CA TYR A 47 2.86 5.83 -6.00
C TYR A 47 3.55 4.84 -6.92
N ARG A 48 3.36 3.56 -6.60
CA ARG A 48 3.69 2.45 -7.48
C ARG A 48 2.48 1.53 -7.54
N ARG A 49 2.07 1.16 -8.75
CA ARG A 49 0.91 0.29 -8.97
C ARG A 49 1.06 -1.01 -8.18
N GLU A 50 2.23 -1.62 -8.21
CA GLU A 50 2.51 -2.88 -7.53
C GLU A 50 2.39 -2.73 -6.02
N ARG A 51 2.87 -1.61 -5.47
CA ARG A 51 2.79 -1.31 -4.05
C ARG A 51 1.36 -1.08 -3.59
N MET A 52 0.56 -0.31 -4.34
CA MET A 52 -0.85 -0.09 -4.03
C MET A 52 -1.62 -1.42 -4.04
N ARG A 53 -1.44 -2.22 -5.10
CA ARG A 53 -2.03 -3.55 -5.24
C ARG A 53 -1.68 -4.45 -4.04
N TRP A 54 -0.41 -4.52 -3.67
CA TRP A 54 0.03 -5.28 -2.50
C TRP A 54 -0.62 -4.79 -1.19
N MET A 55 -0.67 -3.47 -0.97
CA MET A 55 -1.32 -2.91 0.22
C MET A 55 -2.80 -3.27 0.31
N VAL A 56 -3.51 -3.27 -0.82
CA VAL A 56 -4.91 -3.69 -0.89
C VAL A 56 -5.05 -5.18 -0.54
N VAL A 57 -4.22 -6.06 -1.12
CA VAL A 57 -4.22 -7.50 -0.79
C VAL A 57 -3.97 -7.72 0.70
N GLN A 58 -2.98 -7.04 1.28
CA GLN A 58 -2.70 -7.13 2.72
C GLN A 58 -3.86 -6.63 3.58
N TRP A 59 -4.49 -5.53 3.18
CA TRP A 59 -5.62 -4.98 3.90
C TRP A 59 -6.81 -5.94 3.89
N VAL A 60 -7.15 -6.47 2.71
CA VAL A 60 -8.21 -7.48 2.53
C VAL A 60 -7.94 -8.71 3.38
N ALA A 61 -6.73 -9.28 3.29
CA ALA A 61 -6.34 -10.47 4.02
C ALA A 61 -6.37 -10.26 5.55
N LYS A 62 -5.76 -9.18 6.04
CA LYS A 62 -5.63 -8.93 7.49
C LYS A 62 -6.93 -8.51 8.16
N LYS A 63 -7.87 -7.92 7.41
CA LYS A 63 -9.13 -7.40 7.93
C LYS A 63 -10.35 -8.22 7.50
N ASN A 64 -10.13 -9.37 6.87
CA ASN A 64 -11.19 -10.26 6.38
C ASN A 64 -12.24 -9.51 5.56
N ARG A 65 -11.80 -8.61 4.67
CA ARG A 65 -12.72 -7.81 3.86
C ARG A 65 -13.27 -8.63 2.70
N PRO A 66 -14.55 -8.44 2.33
CA PRO A 66 -15.07 -9.01 1.11
C PRO A 66 -14.32 -8.43 -0.10
N LEU A 67 -13.99 -9.25 -1.09
CA LEU A 67 -13.27 -8.80 -2.30
C LEU A 67 -14.04 -7.72 -3.08
N ALA A 68 -15.37 -7.73 -2.96
CA ALA A 68 -16.25 -6.74 -3.59
C ALA A 68 -16.03 -5.31 -3.07
N ILE A 69 -15.42 -5.11 -1.89
CA ILE A 69 -15.19 -3.76 -1.33
C ILE A 69 -14.28 -2.90 -2.22
N ILE A 70 -13.49 -3.51 -3.11
CA ILE A 70 -12.61 -2.79 -4.04
C ILE A 70 -13.41 -2.18 -5.21
N GLU A 71 -14.63 -2.67 -5.45
CA GLU A 71 -15.55 -2.19 -6.48
C GLU A 71 -16.59 -1.21 -5.89
N ASP A 72 -16.38 -0.75 -4.65
CA ASP A 72 -17.22 0.23 -3.96
C ASP A 72 -16.96 1.64 -4.51
N GLU A 73 -18.00 2.32 -4.98
CA GLU A 73 -17.88 3.58 -5.72
C GLU A 73 -17.27 4.69 -4.85
N GLU A 74 -17.71 4.82 -3.60
CA GLU A 74 -17.18 5.82 -2.65
C GLU A 74 -15.70 5.57 -2.33
N LEU A 75 -15.27 4.32 -2.19
CA LEU A 75 -13.86 3.99 -2.01
C LEU A 75 -13.03 4.33 -3.26
N GLU A 76 -13.54 4.03 -4.45
CA GLU A 76 -12.87 4.38 -5.69
C GLU A 76 -12.69 5.90 -5.84
N ASP A 77 -13.73 6.67 -5.51
CA ASP A 77 -13.70 8.13 -5.53
C ASP A 77 -12.68 8.69 -4.54
N ILE A 78 -12.57 8.10 -3.35
CA ILE A 78 -11.52 8.46 -2.39
C ILE A 78 -10.13 8.22 -2.99
N PHE A 79 -9.90 7.06 -3.62
CA PHE A 79 -8.61 6.78 -4.25
C PHE A 79 -8.29 7.74 -5.40
N ARG A 80 -9.27 8.05 -6.25
CA ARG A 80 -9.11 8.98 -7.39
C ARG A 80 -8.89 10.41 -6.92
N MET A 81 -9.57 10.84 -5.85
CA MET A 81 -9.35 12.14 -5.20
C MET A 81 -7.91 12.25 -4.69
N LEU A 82 -7.40 11.22 -4.01
CA LEU A 82 -6.04 11.22 -3.47
C LEU A 82 -4.97 11.17 -4.57
N TYR A 83 -5.25 10.49 -5.68
CA TYR A 83 -4.37 10.45 -6.84
C TYR A 83 -5.15 10.15 -8.13
N ALA A 84 -5.28 11.17 -8.98
CA ALA A 84 -6.12 11.08 -10.18
C ALA A 84 -5.71 9.96 -11.17
N SER A 85 -4.42 9.60 -11.21
CA SER A 85 -3.91 8.52 -12.06
C SER A 85 -3.76 7.18 -11.33
N VAL A 86 -4.47 7.00 -10.21
CA VAL A 86 -4.46 5.74 -9.47
C VAL A 86 -5.00 4.60 -10.33
N HIS A 87 -4.27 3.49 -10.36
CA HIS A 87 -4.78 2.24 -10.88
C HIS A 87 -5.38 1.44 -9.73
N ILE A 88 -6.71 1.29 -9.76
CA ILE A 88 -7.47 0.48 -8.82
C ILE A 88 -7.58 -0.93 -9.43
N PRO A 89 -7.04 -1.97 -8.76
CA PRO A 89 -7.12 -3.34 -9.27
C PRO A 89 -8.56 -3.84 -9.18
N CYS A 90 -9.00 -4.69 -10.12
CA CYS A 90 -10.32 -5.33 -10.00
C CYS A 90 -10.30 -6.45 -8.96
N ARG A 91 -11.49 -6.87 -8.50
CA ARG A 91 -11.64 -7.97 -7.52
C ARG A 91 -10.95 -9.27 -7.96
N GLN A 92 -10.94 -9.58 -9.26
CA GLN A 92 -10.33 -10.79 -9.79
C GLN A 92 -8.81 -10.75 -9.63
N THR A 93 -8.21 -9.58 -9.86
CA THR A 93 -6.78 -9.34 -9.65
C THR A 93 -6.41 -9.57 -8.19
N ILE A 94 -7.17 -8.99 -7.26
CA ILE A 94 -6.95 -9.17 -5.82
C ILE A 94 -7.18 -10.62 -5.39
N SER A 95 -8.18 -11.31 -5.96
CA SER A 95 -8.46 -12.72 -5.68
C SER A 95 -7.27 -13.62 -6.06
N ILE A 96 -6.69 -13.41 -7.24
CA ILE A 96 -5.52 -14.17 -7.71
C ILE A 96 -4.32 -13.91 -6.79
N ASP A 97 -4.07 -12.65 -6.42
CA ASP A 97 -2.97 -12.33 -5.50
C ASP A 97 -3.18 -12.89 -4.11
N LEU A 98 -4.41 -12.86 -3.62
CA LEU A 98 -4.75 -13.41 -2.33
C LEU A 98 -4.50 -14.92 -2.31
N LYS A 99 -4.82 -15.62 -3.40
CA LYS A 99 -4.47 -17.03 -3.57
C LYS A 99 -2.97 -17.26 -3.58
N ASN A 100 -2.21 -16.46 -4.34
CA ASN A 100 -0.75 -16.55 -4.36
C ASN A 100 -0.16 -16.27 -2.96
N LEU A 101 -0.69 -15.27 -2.25
CA LEU A 101 -0.30 -14.94 -0.88
C LEU A 101 -0.60 -16.10 0.07
N TYR A 102 -1.76 -16.73 -0.07
CA TYR A 102 -2.12 -17.92 0.69
C TYR A 102 -1.14 -19.06 0.43
N ASP A 103 -0.83 -19.38 -0.82
CA ASP A 103 0.09 -20.45 -1.18
C ASP A 103 1.51 -20.20 -0.64
N MET A 104 2.01 -18.96 -0.76
CA MET A 104 3.29 -18.55 -0.18
C MET A 104 3.28 -18.67 1.35
N THR A 105 2.22 -18.18 2.01
CA THR A 105 2.09 -18.23 3.47
C THR A 105 1.98 -19.67 3.97
N ARG A 106 1.25 -20.53 3.26
CA ARG A 106 1.13 -21.96 3.57
C ARG A 106 2.48 -22.67 3.49
N ASN A 107 3.25 -22.41 2.43
CA ASN A 107 4.60 -22.96 2.31
C ASN A 107 5.51 -22.46 3.43
N HIS A 108 5.39 -21.19 3.80
CA HIS A 108 6.14 -20.63 4.92
C HIS A 108 5.76 -21.27 6.26
N ILE A 109 4.46 -21.45 6.54
CA ILE A 109 3.96 -22.13 7.74
C ILE A 109 4.46 -23.58 7.78
N LYS A 110 4.51 -24.28 6.65
CA LYS A 110 5.07 -25.63 6.58
C LYS A 110 6.53 -25.69 7.03
N ILE A 111 7.34 -24.71 6.63
CA ILE A 111 8.73 -24.59 7.08
C ILE A 111 8.78 -24.27 8.58
N ILE A 112 8.00 -23.28 9.02
CA ILE A 112 7.88 -22.87 10.43
C ILE A 112 7.57 -24.06 11.34
N LEU A 113 6.61 -24.91 10.94
CA LEU A 113 6.19 -26.07 11.73
C LEU A 113 7.16 -27.25 11.57
N GLY A 114 7.79 -27.43 10.40
CA GLY A 114 8.75 -28.50 10.14
C GLY A 114 10.08 -28.31 10.88
N ASP A 115 10.53 -27.07 11.00
CA ASP A 115 11.79 -26.71 11.68
C ASP A 115 11.61 -26.52 13.20
N TYR A 116 10.37 -26.55 13.70
CA TYR A 116 10.08 -26.30 15.10
C TYR A 116 10.50 -27.48 15.98
N VAL A 117 11.43 -27.21 16.91
CA VAL A 117 11.88 -28.17 17.92
C VAL A 117 10.99 -28.04 19.15
N GLY A 118 9.97 -28.88 19.24
CA GLY A 118 9.06 -28.91 20.38
C GLY A 118 7.77 -29.69 20.10
N VAL A 119 6.77 -29.51 20.97
CA VAL A 119 5.45 -30.12 20.80
C VAL A 119 4.56 -29.19 19.97
N ILE A 120 3.95 -29.75 18.93
CA ILE A 120 2.88 -29.11 18.16
C ILE A 120 1.57 -29.75 18.58
N HIS A 121 0.66 -28.95 19.13
CA HIS A 121 -0.68 -29.39 19.49
C HIS A 121 -1.61 -29.23 18.29
N ILE A 122 -2.32 -30.30 17.94
CA ILE A 122 -3.36 -30.27 16.90
C ILE A 122 -4.73 -30.22 17.58
N GLY A 123 -5.52 -29.21 17.25
CA GLY A 123 -6.91 -29.07 17.65
C GLY A 123 -7.82 -29.18 16.44
N THR A 124 -9.00 -29.75 16.63
CA THR A 124 -10.05 -29.81 15.63
C THR A 124 -11.33 -29.23 16.19
N ASP A 125 -11.94 -28.31 15.45
CA ASP A 125 -13.21 -27.68 15.81
C ASP A 125 -14.23 -27.95 14.72
N GLY A 126 -15.32 -28.63 15.07
CA GLY A 126 -16.34 -29.06 14.13
C GLY A 126 -17.70 -28.48 14.49
N TRP A 127 -18.39 -27.89 13.52
CA TRP A 127 -19.74 -27.35 13.72
C TRP A 127 -20.61 -27.55 12.48
N THR A 128 -21.92 -27.54 12.69
CA THR A 128 -22.91 -27.50 11.60
C THR A 128 -23.47 -26.09 11.53
N ALA A 129 -23.32 -25.41 10.40
CA ALA A 129 -23.87 -24.08 10.23
C ALA A 129 -25.40 -24.11 10.08
N ARG A 130 -26.05 -22.95 10.21
CA ARG A 130 -27.52 -22.83 10.10
C ARG A 130 -28.09 -23.28 8.76
N ASN A 131 -27.27 -23.32 7.71
CA ASN A 131 -27.63 -23.87 6.40
C ASN A 131 -27.41 -25.39 6.29
N LEU A 132 -27.26 -26.09 7.43
CA LEU A 132 -27.05 -27.54 7.54
C LEU A 132 -25.76 -28.06 6.89
N LEU A 133 -24.82 -27.18 6.56
CA LEU A 133 -23.50 -27.59 6.07
C LEU A 133 -22.58 -27.91 7.26
N PRO A 134 -21.95 -29.09 7.29
CA PRO A 134 -20.92 -29.41 8.28
C PRO A 134 -19.63 -28.69 7.93
N PHE A 135 -18.87 -28.34 8.96
CA PHE A 135 -17.56 -27.71 8.83
C PHE A 135 -16.60 -28.32 9.86
N LEU A 136 -15.32 -28.42 9.48
CA LEU A 136 -14.24 -28.85 10.36
C LEU A 136 -13.02 -27.96 10.15
N ALA A 137 -12.65 -27.20 11.17
CA ALA A 137 -11.39 -26.47 11.23
C ALA A 137 -10.32 -27.34 11.88
N ILE A 138 -9.13 -27.35 11.29
CA ILE A 138 -7.93 -28.00 11.85
C ILE A 138 -6.93 -26.91 12.19
N ILE A 139 -6.50 -26.85 13.45
CA ILE A 139 -5.62 -25.81 13.98
C ILE A 139 -4.37 -26.47 14.55
N ALA A 140 -3.19 -25.96 14.19
CA ALA A 140 -1.93 -26.30 14.86
C ALA A 140 -1.51 -25.18 15.79
N SER A 141 -1.10 -25.51 17.00
CA SER A 141 -0.61 -24.54 17.98
C SER A 141 0.74 -24.95 18.54
N ARG A 142 1.62 -23.98 18.77
CA ARG A 142 2.93 -24.16 19.41
C ARG A 142 3.18 -23.05 20.42
N VAL A 143 4.18 -23.22 21.28
CA VAL A 143 4.59 -22.20 22.27
C VAL A 143 5.97 -21.69 21.92
N VAL A 144 6.08 -20.41 21.57
CA VAL A 144 7.35 -19.72 21.29
C VAL A 144 7.50 -18.57 22.28
N ASP A 145 8.61 -18.54 23.02
CA ASP A 145 8.90 -17.49 24.01
C ASP A 145 7.76 -17.24 25.02
N GLY A 146 7.09 -18.32 25.44
CA GLY A 146 5.97 -18.27 26.38
C GLY A 146 4.65 -17.77 25.78
N GLN A 147 4.58 -17.54 24.47
CA GLN A 147 3.37 -17.17 23.75
C GLN A 147 2.85 -18.32 22.88
N ILE A 148 1.53 -18.49 22.86
CA ILE A 148 0.87 -19.47 21.99
C ILE A 148 0.74 -18.86 20.59
N GLU A 149 1.34 -19.52 19.60
CA GLU A 149 1.13 -19.24 18.20
C GLU A 149 0.23 -20.32 17.60
N SER A 150 -0.90 -19.92 17.00
CA SER A 150 -1.86 -20.82 16.39
C SER A 150 -2.02 -20.55 14.89
N PHE A 151 -2.10 -21.61 14.11
CA PHE A 151 -2.23 -21.59 12.65
C PHE A 151 -3.45 -22.41 12.23
N LEU A 152 -4.35 -21.82 11.46
CA LEU A 152 -5.40 -22.59 10.77
C LEU A 152 -4.75 -23.37 9.62
N LEU A 153 -4.73 -24.68 9.72
CA LEU A 153 -4.11 -25.57 8.73
C LEU A 153 -5.05 -25.89 7.57
N ASP A 154 -6.30 -26.18 7.90
CA ASP A 154 -7.32 -26.51 6.92
C ASP A 154 -8.70 -26.18 7.45
N PHE A 155 -9.63 -26.00 6.51
CA PHE A 155 -11.03 -25.76 6.75
C PHE A 155 -11.83 -26.62 5.76
N VAL A 156 -12.33 -27.74 6.27
CA VAL A 156 -13.08 -28.72 5.49
C VAL A 156 -14.57 -28.39 5.57
N ARG A 157 -15.26 -28.47 4.43
CA ARG A 157 -16.72 -28.31 4.29
C ARG A 157 -17.31 -29.55 3.64
#